data_AF-A0A5J4T5P3-F1
#
_entry.id   AF-A0A5J4T5P3-F1
#
_cell.length_a   1.000
_cell.length_b   1.000
_cell.length_c   1.000
_cell.angle_alpha   90.00
_cell.angle_beta   90.00
_cell.angle_gamma   90.00
#
_symmetry.space_group_name_H-M   'P 1'
#
loop_
_entity.id
_entity.type
_entity.pdbx_description
1 polymer ?
#
loop_
_entity_poly.entity_id
_entity_poly.type
_entity_poly.pdbx_seq_one_letter_code
_entity_poly.pdbx_strand_id
1 'polypeptide(L)'
;MKNELNIEEKGTYSQIEEIRKKKIDVCYGIILTFSDGQEQNKNKQQAIESGVVDALLHLFNTQLLESITQSHIMAFFVFTYNTSKEIDLLIAEKKPYPSLFRLLDHQSISIVSRAANSIRNILVGGSNLTPANQPHPHFQAVSSFGGIDKLYSLFKKNLSPGTKNNAAKCIGQLFKAKEITNVEQRKDMIAYFKAAFTGSDETKKEDAKWILGVLAENSVNRAEIEKDGFKIPE
;
A
#
# COMPACT_ATOMS: atom_id res chain seq x y z
N MET A 1 13.77 -1.51 -20.06
CA MET A 1 12.60 -1.68 -19.16
C MET A 1 11.49 -0.68 -19.48
N LYS A 2 11.66 0.63 -19.22
CA LYS A 2 10.61 1.65 -19.46
C LYS A 2 9.98 1.63 -20.86
N ASN A 3 10.80 1.64 -21.91
CA ASN A 3 10.29 1.77 -23.28
C ASN A 3 9.33 0.63 -23.67
N GLU A 4 9.69 -0.61 -23.34
CA GLU A 4 8.84 -1.78 -23.57
C GLU A 4 7.51 -1.72 -22.80
N LEU A 5 7.54 -1.28 -21.53
CA LEU A 5 6.32 -1.11 -20.71
C LEU A 5 5.35 -0.08 -21.31
N ASN A 6 5.88 0.93 -22.00
CA ASN A 6 5.09 2.02 -22.60
C ASN A 6 4.62 1.74 -24.03
N ILE A 7 4.96 0.60 -24.64
CA ILE A 7 4.47 0.26 -25.97
C ILE A 7 2.94 0.18 -25.93
N GLU A 8 2.27 0.95 -26.79
CA GLU A 8 0.82 0.92 -26.92
C GLU A 8 0.35 -0.41 -27.52
N GLU A 9 -0.71 -0.98 -26.95
CA GLU A 9 -1.33 -2.22 -27.46
C GLU A 9 -2.21 -1.92 -28.67
N LYS A 10 -1.59 -1.77 -29.84
CA LYS A 10 -2.26 -1.49 -31.11
C LYS A 10 -1.86 -2.50 -32.18
N GLY A 11 -2.77 -2.72 -33.14
CA GLY A 11 -2.57 -3.62 -34.27
C GLY A 11 -3.54 -4.80 -34.26
N THR A 12 -3.14 -5.87 -34.94
CA THR A 12 -3.86 -7.15 -34.95
C THR A 12 -3.83 -7.82 -33.57
N TYR A 13 -4.73 -8.77 -33.34
CA TYR A 13 -4.74 -9.57 -32.10
C TYR A 13 -3.37 -10.19 -31.79
N SER A 14 -2.71 -10.79 -32.78
CA SER A 14 -1.39 -11.40 -32.61
C SER A 14 -0.32 -10.39 -32.19
N GLN A 15 -0.33 -9.19 -32.78
CA GLN A 15 0.60 -8.12 -32.43
C GLN A 15 0.38 -7.61 -30.99
N ILE A 16 -0.89 -7.46 -30.58
CA ILE A 16 -1.24 -7.06 -29.22
C ILE A 16 -0.75 -8.11 -28.20
N GLU A 17 -0.98 -9.39 -28.48
CA GLU A 17 -0.51 -10.48 -27.61
C GLU A 17 1.03 -10.54 -27.53
N GLU A 18 1.74 -10.30 -28.63
CA GLU A 18 3.20 -10.20 -28.60
C GLU A 18 3.69 -9.02 -27.74
N ILE A 19 3.04 -7.85 -27.84
CA ILE A 19 3.35 -6.67 -27.02
C ILE A 19 3.11 -6.99 -25.54
N ARG A 20 1.98 -7.62 -25.20
CA ARG A 20 1.65 -8.02 -23.82
C ARG A 20 2.69 -8.99 -23.26
N LYS A 21 3.11 -9.97 -24.07
CA LYS A 21 4.15 -10.92 -23.67
C LYS A 21 5.47 -10.20 -23.37
N LYS A 22 5.90 -9.27 -24.22
CA LYS A 22 7.11 -8.47 -23.98
C LYS A 22 7.03 -7.66 -22.68
N LYS A 23 5.88 -7.04 -22.39
CA LYS A 23 5.66 -6.34 -21.11
C LYS A 23 5.79 -7.28 -19.91
N ILE A 24 5.21 -8.48 -20.00
CA ILE A 24 5.31 -9.50 -18.96
C ILE A 24 6.77 -9.97 -18.77
N ASP A 25 7.51 -10.19 -19.85
CA ASP A 25 8.93 -10.58 -19.81
C ASP A 25 9.78 -9.49 -19.13
N VAL A 26 9.49 -8.22 -19.40
CA VAL A 26 10.13 -7.08 -18.72
C VAL A 26 9.79 -7.07 -17.23
N CYS A 27 8.54 -7.33 -16.86
CA CYS A 27 8.15 -7.46 -15.46
C CYS A 27 8.89 -8.60 -14.76
N TYR A 28 9.05 -9.75 -15.40
CA TYR A 28 9.88 -10.84 -14.85
C TYR A 28 11.34 -10.42 -14.66
N GLY A 29 11.92 -9.72 -15.63
CA GLY A 29 13.28 -9.18 -15.51
C GLY A 29 13.43 -8.23 -14.31
N ILE A 30 12.47 -7.33 -14.10
CA ILE A 30 12.43 -6.43 -12.93
C ILE A 30 12.36 -7.24 -11.63
N ILE A 31 11.48 -8.24 -11.55
CA ILE A 31 11.30 -9.07 -10.35
C ILE A 31 12.59 -9.80 -10.00
N LEU A 32 13.21 -10.46 -10.97
CA LEU A 32 14.46 -11.22 -10.77
C LEU A 32 15.62 -10.30 -10.40
N THR A 33 15.69 -9.09 -10.95
CA THR A 33 16.80 -8.17 -10.68
C THR A 33 16.70 -7.54 -9.29
N PHE A 34 15.48 -7.30 -8.78
CA PHE A 34 15.26 -6.47 -7.59
C PHE A 34 14.63 -7.22 -6.41
N SER A 35 14.56 -8.55 -6.45
CA SER A 35 13.96 -9.39 -5.39
C SER A 35 14.67 -9.27 -4.05
N ASP A 36 15.98 -9.01 -4.05
CA ASP A 36 16.84 -9.07 -2.85
C ASP A 36 16.81 -7.79 -2.01
N GLY A 37 15.66 -7.10 -2.00
CA GLY A 37 15.38 -6.01 -1.07
C GLY A 37 16.41 -4.88 -1.13
N GLN A 38 17.11 -4.66 -0.01
CA GLN A 38 18.03 -3.53 0.17
C GLN A 38 19.34 -3.67 -0.60
N GLU A 39 19.77 -4.90 -0.90
CA GLU A 39 21.01 -5.14 -1.68
C GLU A 39 20.93 -4.49 -3.07
N GLN A 40 19.70 -4.29 -3.55
CA GLN A 40 19.41 -3.71 -4.85
C GLN A 40 19.01 -2.22 -4.77
N ASN A 41 19.13 -1.55 -3.62
CA ASN A 41 18.68 -0.16 -3.47
C ASN A 41 19.29 0.79 -4.52
N LYS A 42 20.60 0.69 -4.81
CA LYS A 42 21.24 1.50 -5.86
C LYS A 42 20.63 1.26 -7.24
N ASN A 43 20.38 0.00 -7.59
CA ASN A 43 19.81 -0.36 -8.88
C ASN A 43 18.32 0.02 -8.96
N LYS A 44 17.57 -0.12 -7.85
CA LYS A 44 16.19 0.36 -7.69
C LYS A 44 16.11 1.86 -7.90
N GLN A 45 17.01 2.64 -7.28
CA GLN A 45 17.08 4.08 -7.45
C GLN A 45 17.25 4.45 -8.93
N GLN A 46 18.24 3.87 -9.62
CA GLN A 46 18.46 4.12 -11.05
C GLN A 46 17.25 3.74 -11.92
N ALA A 47 16.57 2.65 -11.61
CA ALA A 47 15.35 2.25 -12.30
C ALA A 47 14.19 3.21 -12.05
N ILE A 48 14.04 3.74 -10.83
CA ILE A 48 13.03 4.75 -10.48
C ILE A 48 13.32 6.07 -11.22
N GLU A 49 14.58 6.52 -11.20
CA GLU A 49 15.03 7.76 -11.85
C GLU A 49 14.90 7.68 -13.37
N SER A 50 15.16 6.52 -13.98
CA SER A 50 14.94 6.29 -15.41
C SER A 50 13.47 6.15 -15.82
N GLY A 51 12.54 6.14 -14.86
CA GLY A 51 11.09 6.16 -15.09
C GLY A 51 10.46 4.78 -15.27
N VAL A 52 11.05 3.72 -14.73
CA VAL A 52 10.44 2.37 -14.74
C VAL A 52 9.18 2.35 -13.89
N VAL A 53 9.22 2.95 -12.70
CA VAL A 53 8.05 3.03 -11.81
C VAL A 53 6.93 3.86 -12.43
N ASP A 54 7.26 4.98 -13.09
CA ASP A 54 6.29 5.79 -13.83
C ASP A 54 5.58 4.97 -14.93
N ALA A 55 6.31 4.13 -15.66
CA ALA A 55 5.75 3.26 -16.69
C ALA A 55 4.81 2.18 -16.10
N LEU A 56 5.17 1.58 -14.97
CA LEU A 56 4.30 0.62 -14.27
C LEU A 56 3.01 1.28 -13.76
N LEU A 57 3.12 2.49 -13.18
CA LEU A 57 1.96 3.26 -12.72
C LEU A 57 1.05 3.69 -13.86
N HIS A 58 1.63 4.04 -15.01
CA HIS A 58 0.88 4.35 -16.23
C HIS A 58 0.13 3.11 -16.73
N LEU A 59 0.81 1.96 -16.82
CA LEU A 59 0.22 0.67 -17.20
C LEU A 59 -0.98 0.34 -16.30
N PHE A 60 -0.84 0.49 -14.99
CA PHE A 60 -1.92 0.28 -14.03
C PHE A 60 -3.10 1.25 -14.17
N ASN A 61 -2.92 2.41 -14.80
CA ASN A 61 -4.00 3.40 -14.99
C ASN A 61 -4.70 3.26 -16.34
N THR A 62 -4.00 2.81 -17.38
CA THR A 62 -4.51 2.87 -18.75
C THR A 62 -4.99 1.52 -19.28
N GLN A 63 -4.41 0.40 -18.83
CA GLN A 63 -4.88 -0.91 -19.26
C GLN A 63 -6.24 -1.28 -18.63
N LEU A 64 -6.99 -2.16 -19.28
CA LEU A 64 -8.16 -2.78 -18.68
C LEU A 64 -7.77 -3.50 -17.37
N LEU A 65 -8.65 -3.47 -16.37
CA LEU A 65 -8.29 -3.96 -15.04
C LEU A 65 -8.00 -5.47 -15.09
N GLU A 66 -8.80 -6.21 -15.84
CA GLU A 66 -8.68 -7.65 -16.05
C GLU A 66 -7.43 -8.09 -16.83
N SER A 67 -6.76 -7.17 -17.54
CA SER A 67 -5.48 -7.47 -18.22
C SER A 67 -4.27 -7.27 -17.30
N ILE A 68 -4.46 -6.72 -16.09
CA ILE A 68 -3.38 -6.60 -15.11
C ILE A 68 -3.08 -7.99 -14.53
N THR A 69 -1.86 -8.46 -14.73
CA THR A 69 -1.42 -9.77 -14.25
C THR A 69 -0.69 -9.66 -12.92
N GLN A 70 -0.49 -10.81 -12.26
CA GLN A 70 0.32 -10.90 -11.04
C GLN A 70 1.76 -10.40 -11.28
N SER A 71 2.34 -10.63 -12.45
CA SER A 71 3.68 -10.16 -12.80
C SER A 71 3.76 -8.63 -12.83
N HIS A 72 2.73 -7.94 -13.34
CA HIS A 72 2.72 -6.48 -13.37
C HIS A 72 2.76 -5.89 -11.95
N ILE A 73 1.89 -6.34 -11.04
CA ILE A 73 1.87 -5.81 -9.66
C ILE A 73 3.09 -6.27 -8.86
N MET A 74 3.63 -7.46 -9.12
CA MET A 74 4.83 -7.94 -8.47
C MET A 74 6.08 -7.15 -8.91
N ALA A 75 6.18 -6.78 -10.19
CA ALA A 75 7.23 -5.89 -10.68
C ALA A 75 7.20 -4.51 -10.02
N PHE A 76 6.03 -4.00 -9.62
CA PHE A 76 5.96 -2.78 -8.81
C PHE A 76 6.35 -3.06 -7.35
N PHE A 77 5.86 -4.16 -6.77
CA PHE A 77 6.05 -4.47 -5.35
C PHE A 77 7.52 -4.56 -4.94
N VAL A 78 8.42 -5.09 -5.78
CA VAL A 78 9.86 -5.15 -5.46
C VAL A 78 10.46 -3.79 -5.12
N PHE A 79 9.95 -2.71 -5.71
CA PHE A 79 10.40 -1.35 -5.41
C PHE A 79 9.95 -0.88 -4.04
N THR A 80 8.86 -1.44 -3.50
CA THR A 80 8.34 -1.09 -2.17
C THR A 80 8.71 -2.08 -1.08
N TYR A 81 9.43 -3.17 -1.41
CA TYR A 81 9.72 -4.25 -0.47
C TYR A 81 11.14 -4.15 0.06
N ASN A 82 11.25 -4.07 1.39
CA ASN A 82 12.50 -4.03 2.13
C ASN A 82 13.49 -3.03 1.50
N THR A 83 13.14 -1.76 1.53
CA THR A 83 13.86 -0.67 0.88
C THR A 83 14.40 0.35 1.89
N SER A 84 15.30 1.21 1.43
CA SER A 84 15.77 2.33 2.26
C SER A 84 14.77 3.49 2.24
N LYS A 85 14.93 4.40 3.20
CA LYS A 85 14.18 5.65 3.31
C LYS A 85 14.23 6.49 2.02
N GLU A 86 15.37 6.53 1.35
CA GLU A 86 15.57 7.29 0.13
C GLU A 86 14.70 6.73 -1.01
N ILE A 87 14.63 5.41 -1.13
CA ILE A 87 13.78 4.75 -2.13
C ILE A 87 12.30 5.00 -1.82
N ASP A 88 11.90 4.92 -0.56
CA ASP A 88 10.51 5.17 -0.15
C ASP A 88 10.07 6.60 -0.52
N LEU A 89 10.94 7.59 -0.31
CA LEU A 89 10.70 8.98 -0.71
C LEU A 89 10.57 9.12 -2.23
N LEU A 90 11.49 8.54 -2.99
CA LEU A 90 11.47 8.57 -4.46
C LEU A 90 10.18 7.95 -5.01
N ILE A 91 9.69 6.87 -4.42
CA ILE A 91 8.43 6.23 -4.84
C ILE A 91 7.23 7.11 -4.50
N ALA A 92 7.21 7.75 -3.32
CA ALA A 92 6.13 8.66 -2.94
C ALA A 92 6.00 9.85 -3.92
N GLU A 93 7.13 10.38 -4.41
CA GLU A 93 7.17 11.44 -5.42
C GLU A 93 6.50 11.05 -6.75
N LYS A 94 6.46 9.74 -7.07
CA LYS A 94 5.78 9.22 -8.28
C LYS A 94 4.25 9.21 -8.17
N LYS A 95 3.69 9.67 -7.05
CA LYS A 95 2.23 9.73 -6.78
C LYS A 95 1.53 8.39 -7.06
N PRO A 96 1.96 7.29 -6.40
CA PRO A 96 1.55 5.93 -6.76
C PRO A 96 0.09 5.61 -6.37
N TYR A 97 -0.50 6.40 -5.48
CA TYR A 97 -1.77 6.06 -4.84
C TYR A 97 -2.93 5.87 -5.84
N PRO A 98 -3.26 6.79 -6.76
CA PRO A 98 -4.39 6.58 -7.66
C PRO A 98 -4.31 5.25 -8.44
N SER A 99 -3.12 4.92 -8.97
CA SER A 99 -2.90 3.68 -9.70
C SER A 99 -3.03 2.43 -8.83
N LEU A 100 -2.39 2.43 -7.65
CA LEU A 100 -2.45 1.27 -6.75
C LEU A 100 -3.86 1.07 -6.18
N PHE A 101 -4.58 2.16 -5.89
CA PHE A 101 -5.94 2.09 -5.39
C PHE A 101 -6.94 1.58 -6.44
N ARG A 102 -6.70 1.83 -7.73
CA ARG A 102 -7.48 1.22 -8.81
C ARG A 102 -7.40 -0.31 -8.78
N LEU A 103 -6.25 -0.86 -8.41
CA LEU A 103 -6.04 -2.31 -8.33
C LEU A 103 -6.79 -2.99 -7.17
N LEU A 104 -7.33 -2.23 -6.22
CA LEU A 104 -8.13 -2.79 -5.11
C LEU A 104 -9.52 -3.30 -5.57
N ASP A 105 -9.96 -2.91 -6.77
CA ASP A 105 -11.19 -3.38 -7.39
C ASP A 105 -10.96 -4.59 -8.32
N HIS A 106 -9.74 -5.12 -8.34
CA HIS A 106 -9.39 -6.27 -9.18
C HIS A 106 -10.02 -7.58 -8.66
N GLN A 107 -10.47 -8.46 -9.56
CA GLN A 107 -11.13 -9.73 -9.19
C GLN A 107 -10.18 -10.74 -8.51
N SER A 108 -8.92 -10.77 -8.93
CA SER A 108 -7.87 -11.58 -8.29
C SER A 108 -7.48 -11.02 -6.92
N ILE A 109 -7.79 -11.77 -5.87
CA ILE A 109 -7.40 -11.49 -4.48
C ILE A 109 -5.87 -11.36 -4.33
N SER A 110 -5.09 -12.11 -5.11
CA SER A 110 -3.63 -12.03 -5.09
C SER A 110 -3.13 -10.64 -5.51
N ILE A 111 -3.73 -10.06 -6.56
CA ILE A 111 -3.39 -8.73 -7.05
C ILE A 111 -3.83 -7.66 -6.05
N VAL A 112 -5.05 -7.76 -5.51
CA VAL A 112 -5.56 -6.85 -4.47
C VAL A 112 -4.65 -6.87 -3.24
N SER A 113 -4.25 -8.07 -2.78
CA SER A 113 -3.35 -8.24 -1.64
C SER A 113 -1.99 -7.61 -1.89
N ARG A 114 -1.42 -7.81 -3.07
CA ARG A 114 -0.11 -7.23 -3.43
C ARG A 114 -0.17 -5.71 -3.55
N ALA A 115 -1.24 -5.15 -4.12
CA ALA A 115 -1.47 -3.71 -4.18
C ALA A 115 -1.62 -3.11 -2.77
N ALA A 116 -2.41 -3.74 -1.90
CA ALA A 116 -2.56 -3.33 -0.50
C ALA A 116 -1.22 -3.38 0.26
N ASN A 117 -0.39 -4.40 0.04
CA ASN A 117 0.96 -4.47 0.60
C ASN A 117 1.84 -3.31 0.13
N SER A 118 1.85 -3.01 -1.17
CA SER A 118 2.61 -1.87 -1.70
C SER A 118 2.16 -0.54 -1.13
N ILE A 119 0.85 -0.31 -1.02
CA ILE A 119 0.29 0.89 -0.37
C ILE A 119 0.78 0.97 1.08
N ARG A 120 0.68 -0.13 1.84
CA ARG A 120 1.13 -0.19 3.22
C ARG A 120 2.61 0.14 3.34
N ASN A 121 3.46 -0.45 2.52
CA ASN A 121 4.91 -0.22 2.61
C ASN A 121 5.27 1.25 2.37
N ILE A 122 4.64 1.90 1.39
CA ILE A 122 4.83 3.34 1.13
C ILE A 122 4.36 4.18 2.33
N LEU A 123 3.26 3.80 3.00
CA LEU A 123 2.77 4.47 4.21
C LEU A 123 3.71 4.26 5.42
N VAL A 124 4.22 3.04 5.63
CA VAL A 124 5.23 2.76 6.67
C VAL A 124 6.45 3.66 6.48
N GLY A 125 6.94 3.77 5.23
CA GLY A 125 8.03 4.66 4.86
C GLY A 125 7.75 6.08 5.35
N GLY A 126 6.60 6.66 4.99
CA GLY A 126 6.21 8.02 5.42
C GLY A 126 6.01 8.18 6.95
N SER A 127 5.43 7.18 7.62
CA SER A 127 5.22 7.18 9.08
C SER A 127 6.53 7.30 9.84
N ASN A 128 7.56 6.58 9.42
CA ASN A 128 8.88 6.56 10.04
C ASN A 128 9.62 7.90 9.92
N LEU A 129 9.20 8.79 9.00
CA LEU A 129 9.84 10.09 8.78
C LEU A 129 9.25 11.21 9.61
N THR A 130 8.12 10.95 10.27
CA THR A 130 7.29 11.97 10.87
C THR A 130 7.38 11.87 12.38
N PRO A 131 7.70 12.96 13.10
CA PRO A 131 7.74 12.96 14.57
C PRO A 131 6.42 12.49 15.21
N ALA A 132 6.46 12.16 16.50
CA ALA A 132 5.24 11.92 17.26
C ALA A 132 4.37 13.19 17.29
N ASN A 133 3.04 13.00 17.35
CA ASN A 133 2.02 14.05 17.35
C ASN A 133 1.96 14.89 16.07
N GLN A 134 2.61 14.45 14.98
CA GLN A 134 2.51 15.06 13.66
C GLN A 134 1.68 14.19 12.71
N PRO A 135 0.77 14.79 11.91
CA PRO A 135 -0.05 14.05 10.97
C PRO A 135 0.76 13.25 9.95
N HIS A 136 0.23 12.12 9.49
CA HIS A 136 0.89 11.32 8.46
C HIS A 136 1.12 12.13 7.16
N PRO A 137 2.35 12.14 6.58
CA PRO A 137 2.70 13.03 5.47
C PRO A 137 1.91 12.71 4.20
N HIS A 138 1.52 11.44 4.04
CA HIS A 138 0.73 10.98 2.89
C HIS A 138 -0.79 11.05 3.14
N PHE A 139 -1.27 11.58 4.27
CA PHE A 139 -2.71 11.64 4.56
C PHE A 139 -3.48 12.37 3.47
N GLN A 140 -3.04 13.58 3.11
CA GLN A 140 -3.73 14.41 2.11
C GLN A 140 -3.71 13.76 0.72
N ALA A 141 -2.60 13.12 0.35
CA ALA A 141 -2.48 12.44 -0.93
C ALA A 141 -3.52 11.32 -1.06
N VAL A 142 -3.72 10.52 -0.02
CA VAL A 142 -4.70 9.42 0.00
C VAL A 142 -6.14 9.92 0.16
N SER A 143 -6.38 10.92 1.01
CA SER A 143 -7.74 11.41 1.29
C SER A 143 -8.35 12.19 0.12
N SER A 144 -7.54 12.93 -0.65
CA SER A 144 -7.99 13.82 -1.73
C SER A 144 -8.81 13.17 -2.85
N PHE A 145 -8.73 11.85 -3.01
CA PHE A 145 -9.48 11.09 -4.02
C PHE A 145 -10.39 10.00 -3.41
N GLY A 146 -10.67 10.06 -2.11
CA GLY A 146 -11.49 9.07 -1.41
C GLY A 146 -10.78 7.76 -1.09
N GLY A 147 -9.43 7.77 -1.00
CA GLY A 147 -8.65 6.57 -0.68
C GLY A 147 -8.96 5.98 0.71
N ILE A 148 -9.34 6.80 1.69
CA ILE A 148 -9.72 6.32 3.02
C ILE A 148 -10.95 5.40 2.95
N ASP A 149 -11.98 5.78 2.18
CA ASP A 149 -13.19 4.99 2.01
C ASP A 149 -12.92 3.70 1.25
N LYS A 150 -12.01 3.73 0.27
CA LYS A 150 -11.57 2.52 -0.46
C LYS A 150 -10.86 1.53 0.46
N LEU A 151 -9.97 2.01 1.34
CA LEU A 151 -9.33 1.14 2.35
C LEU A 151 -10.37 0.58 3.33
N TYR A 152 -11.31 1.39 3.78
CA TYR A 152 -12.34 0.93 4.72
C TYR A 152 -13.27 -0.09 4.07
N SER A 153 -13.66 0.12 2.81
CA SER A 153 -14.38 -0.88 2.01
C SER A 153 -13.60 -2.19 1.88
N LEU A 154 -12.30 -2.14 1.59
CA LEU A 154 -11.45 -3.33 1.53
C LEU A 154 -11.37 -4.07 2.88
N PHE A 155 -11.29 -3.33 3.98
CA PHE A 155 -11.35 -3.89 5.34
C PHE A 155 -12.66 -4.63 5.60
N LYS A 156 -13.80 -4.03 5.24
CA LYS A 156 -15.14 -4.62 5.45
C LYS A 156 -15.38 -5.82 4.53
N LYS A 157 -14.89 -5.79 3.29
CA LYS A 157 -14.95 -6.91 2.33
C LYS A 157 -14.25 -8.16 2.86
N ASN A 158 -13.21 -8.00 3.69
CA ASN A 158 -12.49 -9.11 4.33
C ASN A 158 -12.10 -10.25 3.36
N LEU A 159 -11.58 -9.89 2.18
CA LEU A 159 -11.24 -10.87 1.12
C LEU A 159 -10.24 -11.95 1.59
N SER A 160 -9.39 -11.60 2.55
CA SER A 160 -8.48 -12.50 3.26
C SER A 160 -8.05 -11.86 4.58
N PRO A 161 -7.54 -12.64 5.56
CA PRO A 161 -6.97 -12.07 6.79
C PRO A 161 -5.85 -11.06 6.51
N GLY A 162 -5.00 -11.32 5.52
CA GLY A 162 -3.89 -10.44 5.15
C GLY A 162 -4.38 -9.10 4.57
N THR A 163 -5.30 -9.12 3.60
CA THR A 163 -5.85 -7.90 3.01
C THR A 163 -6.61 -7.06 4.03
N LYS A 164 -7.39 -7.70 4.92
CA LYS A 164 -8.09 -6.99 5.99
C LYS A 164 -7.12 -6.33 6.96
N ASN A 165 -6.10 -7.07 7.40
CA ASN A 165 -5.08 -6.53 8.30
C ASN A 165 -4.34 -5.35 7.68
N ASN A 166 -3.92 -5.47 6.42
CA ASN A 166 -3.24 -4.38 5.72
C ASN A 166 -4.11 -3.15 5.55
N ALA A 167 -5.38 -3.31 5.17
CA ALA A 167 -6.31 -2.21 5.05
C ALA A 167 -6.48 -1.46 6.38
N ALA A 168 -6.67 -2.20 7.49
CA ALA A 168 -6.75 -1.62 8.83
C ALA A 168 -5.45 -0.87 9.20
N LYS A 169 -4.28 -1.46 8.94
CA LYS A 169 -2.98 -0.83 9.24
C LYS A 169 -2.77 0.45 8.44
N CYS A 170 -3.11 0.46 7.15
CA CYS A 170 -3.06 1.66 6.33
C CYS A 170 -3.94 2.78 6.91
N ILE A 171 -5.17 2.47 7.32
CA ILE A 171 -6.08 3.44 7.95
C ILE A 171 -5.47 3.96 9.27
N GLY A 172 -5.03 3.06 10.15
CA GLY A 172 -4.43 3.42 11.44
C GLY A 172 -3.24 4.36 11.30
N GLN A 173 -2.34 4.06 10.35
CA GLN A 173 -1.19 4.90 10.01
C GLN A 173 -1.59 6.29 9.51
N LEU A 174 -2.53 6.34 8.58
CA LEU A 174 -3.00 7.59 7.98
C LEU A 174 -3.59 8.52 9.05
N PHE A 175 -4.31 7.96 10.03
CA PHE A 175 -4.90 8.71 11.14
C PHE A 175 -3.95 8.94 12.33
N LYS A 176 -2.64 8.76 12.15
CA LYS A 176 -1.64 9.23 13.12
C LYS A 176 -1.88 10.70 13.47
N ALA A 177 -1.96 11.00 14.78
CA ALA A 177 -2.23 12.33 15.32
C ALA A 177 -3.47 13.04 14.75
N LYS A 178 -4.41 12.30 14.14
CA LYS A 178 -5.60 12.84 13.48
C LYS A 178 -6.85 12.10 13.90
N GLU A 179 -7.92 12.83 14.16
CA GLU A 179 -9.22 12.24 14.49
C GLU A 179 -9.76 11.42 13.30
N ILE A 180 -10.24 10.20 13.58
CA ILE A 180 -11.13 9.47 12.66
C ILE A 180 -12.54 10.03 12.87
N THR A 181 -12.97 10.98 12.04
CA THR A 181 -14.24 11.71 12.24
C THR A 181 -15.47 10.84 12.02
N ASN A 182 -15.39 9.83 11.15
CA ASN A 182 -16.45 8.85 10.98
C ASN A 182 -16.49 7.92 12.21
N VAL A 183 -17.57 8.02 13.00
CA VAL A 183 -17.74 7.31 14.27
C VAL A 183 -17.76 5.79 14.09
N GLU A 184 -18.42 5.28 13.04
CA GLU A 184 -18.47 3.84 12.77
C GLU A 184 -17.08 3.31 12.40
N GLN A 185 -16.39 3.99 11.48
CA GLN A 185 -15.03 3.63 11.09
C GLN A 185 -14.08 3.66 12.30
N ARG A 186 -14.19 4.68 13.16
CA ARG A 186 -13.37 4.80 14.37
C ARG A 186 -13.57 3.61 15.30
N LYS A 187 -14.82 3.26 15.58
CA LYS A 187 -15.18 2.10 16.42
C LYS A 187 -14.67 0.79 15.82
N ASP A 188 -14.89 0.58 14.53
CA ASP A 188 -14.45 -0.63 13.83
C ASP A 188 -12.93 -0.82 13.87
N MET A 189 -12.17 0.25 13.59
CA MET A 189 -10.71 0.19 13.61
C MET A 189 -10.18 -0.09 15.02
N ILE A 190 -10.68 0.63 16.03
CA ILE A 190 -10.24 0.47 17.42
C ILE A 190 -10.60 -0.92 17.95
N ALA A 191 -11.82 -1.40 17.70
CA ALA A 191 -12.23 -2.74 18.11
C ALA A 191 -11.36 -3.83 17.46
N TYR A 192 -11.03 -3.67 16.16
CA TYR A 192 -10.16 -4.61 15.46
C TYR A 192 -8.77 -4.69 16.08
N PHE A 193 -8.14 -3.54 16.36
CA PHE A 193 -6.79 -3.52 16.95
C PHE A 193 -6.78 -3.94 18.43
N LYS A 194 -7.80 -3.60 19.22
CA LYS A 194 -7.96 -4.15 20.58
C LYS A 194 -7.99 -5.68 20.56
N ALA A 195 -8.83 -6.27 19.70
CA ALA A 195 -8.94 -7.72 19.58
C ALA A 195 -7.63 -8.37 19.10
N ALA A 196 -6.93 -7.74 18.16
CA ALA A 196 -5.63 -8.20 17.68
C ALA A 196 -4.56 -8.16 18.79
N PHE A 197 -4.54 -7.11 19.61
CA PHE A 197 -3.62 -6.98 20.74
C PHE A 197 -3.87 -8.02 21.85
N THR A 198 -5.12 -8.40 22.09
CA THR A 198 -5.48 -9.43 23.08
C THR A 198 -5.40 -10.87 22.52
N GLY A 199 -5.08 -11.04 21.24
CA GLY A 199 -5.04 -12.34 20.57
C GLY A 199 -3.84 -13.20 20.99
N SER A 200 -3.57 -14.29 20.27
CA SER A 200 -2.38 -15.15 20.47
C SER A 200 -1.28 -14.97 19.42
N ASP A 201 -1.57 -14.23 18.34
CA ASP A 201 -0.65 -13.99 17.23
C ASP A 201 0.29 -12.83 17.56
N GLU A 202 1.52 -13.14 17.97
CA GLU A 202 2.50 -12.14 18.43
C GLU A 202 2.82 -11.08 17.37
N THR A 203 2.85 -11.43 16.09
CA THR A 203 3.07 -10.45 15.02
C THR A 203 1.91 -9.45 14.95
N LYS A 204 0.67 -9.94 15.05
CA LYS A 204 -0.51 -9.05 15.08
C LYS A 204 -0.59 -8.22 16.35
N LYS A 205 -0.10 -8.73 17.48
CA LYS A 205 -0.04 -7.95 18.72
C LYS A 205 0.89 -6.75 18.60
N GLU A 206 2.10 -6.96 18.10
CA GLU A 206 3.08 -5.87 17.90
C GLU A 206 2.55 -4.83 16.91
N ASP A 207 1.95 -5.29 15.81
CA ASP A 207 1.26 -4.41 14.86
C ASP A 207 0.15 -3.60 15.52
N ALA A 208 -0.70 -4.26 16.33
CA ALA A 208 -1.83 -3.61 16.99
C ALA A 208 -1.39 -2.63 18.06
N LYS A 209 -0.38 -2.99 18.87
CA LYS A 209 0.27 -2.11 19.84
C LYS A 209 0.73 -0.83 19.17
N TRP A 210 1.49 -0.96 18.07
CA TRP A 210 1.98 0.20 17.33
C TRP A 210 0.83 1.07 16.78
N ILE A 211 -0.17 0.46 16.14
CA ILE A 211 -1.30 1.22 15.56
C ILE A 211 -2.14 1.91 16.64
N LEU A 212 -2.42 1.26 17.77
CA LEU A 212 -3.16 1.87 18.88
C LEU A 212 -2.41 3.06 19.46
N GLY A 213 -1.07 2.95 19.59
CA GLY A 213 -0.22 4.06 20.02
C GLY A 213 -0.33 5.28 19.10
N VAL A 214 -0.17 5.11 17.78
CA VAL A 214 -0.24 6.23 16.83
C VAL A 214 -1.65 6.84 16.72
N LEU A 215 -2.70 6.03 16.85
CA LEU A 215 -4.07 6.52 16.89
C LEU A 215 -4.34 7.34 18.15
N ALA A 216 -3.78 6.94 19.29
CA ALA A 216 -3.93 7.61 20.59
C ALA A 216 -3.16 8.95 20.69
N GLU A 217 -2.36 9.31 19.70
CA GLU A 217 -1.80 10.67 19.56
C GLU A 217 -2.90 11.73 19.37
N ASN A 218 -4.09 11.32 18.92
CA ASN A 218 -5.28 12.17 18.90
C ASN A 218 -6.20 11.89 20.10
N SER A 219 -6.69 12.93 20.76
CA SER A 219 -7.50 12.83 21.99
C SER A 219 -8.85 12.12 21.79
N VAL A 220 -9.52 12.31 20.65
CA VAL A 220 -10.82 11.67 20.38
C VAL A 220 -10.65 10.17 20.14
N ASN A 221 -9.64 9.79 19.36
CA ASN A 221 -9.29 8.39 19.14
C ASN A 221 -8.83 7.73 20.45
N ARG A 222 -7.99 8.42 21.25
CA ARG A 222 -7.56 7.97 22.58
C ARG A 222 -8.73 7.67 23.49
N ALA A 223 -9.69 8.58 23.59
CA ALA A 223 -10.86 8.39 24.44
C ALA A 223 -11.68 7.15 24.03
N GLU A 224 -11.79 6.85 22.73
CA GLU A 224 -12.44 5.63 22.24
C GLU A 224 -11.60 4.36 22.53
N ILE A 225 -10.27 4.46 22.45
CA ILE A 225 -9.38 3.35 22.82
C ILE A 225 -9.46 3.06 24.33
N GLU A 226 -9.53 4.07 25.19
CA GLU A 226 -9.54 3.88 26.65
C GLU A 226 -10.88 3.41 27.23
N LYS A 227 -11.94 3.34 26.41
CA LYS A 227 -13.24 2.78 26.83
C LYS A 227 -13.10 1.36 27.37
N ASP A 228 -13.98 1.04 28.31
CA ASP A 228 -14.07 -0.24 29.01
C ASP A 228 -12.80 -0.59 29.80
N GLY A 229 -12.02 0.44 30.18
CA GLY A 229 -10.80 0.29 30.97
C GLY A 229 -9.60 -0.27 30.19
N PHE A 230 -9.67 -0.29 28.85
CA PHE A 230 -8.56 -0.74 28.02
C PHE A 230 -7.38 0.23 28.13
N LYS A 231 -6.20 -0.28 28.48
CA LYS A 231 -4.97 0.51 28.57
C LYS A 231 -4.27 0.53 27.22
N ILE A 232 -3.90 1.71 26.73
CA ILE A 232 -3.07 1.84 25.53
C ILE A 232 -1.73 1.15 25.82
N PRO A 233 -1.30 0.20 24.98
CA PRO A 233 -0.02 -0.47 25.17
C PRO A 233 1.15 0.51 25.03
N GLU A 234 2.13 0.43 25.94
CA GLU A 234 3.42 1.15 25.88
C GLU A 234 4.42 0.43 24.99
#